data_AF-A0A920FTL4-F1
#
_entry.id   AF-A0A920FTL4-F1
#
_cell.length_a   1.000
_cell.length_b   1.000
_cell.length_c   1.000
_cell.angle_alpha   90.00
_cell.angle_beta   90.00
_cell.angle_gamma   90.00
#
_symmetry.space_group_name_H-M   'P 1'
#
loop_
_entity.id
_entity.type
_entity.pdbx_description
1 polymer ?
#
loop_
_entity_poly.entity_id
_entity_poly.type
_entity_poly.pdbx_seq_one_letter_code
_entity_poly.pdbx_strand_id
1 'polypeptide(L)'
;MKKLTNKDLLSLEEYDSNRETIKTEVIESKKHRSINIGNNIVLLFESFQTIKYQVQEMLRIEKIFKKEEIEEEIGAYQALIPDGNNFKATMLIMYPDVEERRKMLEKLNGIENKIWLSINPIFKNLCHGR
;
A
#
# COMPACT_ATOMS: atom_id res chain seq x y z
N MET A 1 -14.24 5.68 12.22
CA MET A 1 -13.28 5.30 11.14
C MET A 1 -12.87 6.54 10.38
N LYS A 2 -11.58 6.71 10.08
CA LYS A 2 -11.07 7.94 9.44
C LYS A 2 -11.10 7.80 7.91
N LYS A 3 -11.98 8.54 7.24
CA LYS A 3 -11.98 8.69 5.78
C LYS A 3 -10.98 9.78 5.38
N LEU A 4 -10.32 9.62 4.23
CA LEU A 4 -9.47 10.66 3.69
C LEU A 4 -10.37 11.70 3.04
N THR A 5 -10.16 12.97 3.36
CA THR A 5 -10.92 14.08 2.78
C THR A 5 -9.96 15.15 2.29
N ASN A 6 -10.46 16.07 1.46
CA ASN A 6 -9.68 17.22 1.01
C ASN A 6 -9.09 18.03 2.19
N LYS A 7 -9.79 18.10 3.34
CA LYS A 7 -9.31 18.77 4.56
C LYS A 7 -8.08 18.12 5.20
N ASP A 8 -7.83 16.85 4.91
CA ASP A 8 -6.63 16.16 5.37
C ASP A 8 -5.43 16.42 4.44
N LEU A 9 -5.62 17.03 3.27
CA LEU A 9 -4.60 17.26 2.26
C LEU A 9 -4.06 18.70 2.37
N LEU A 10 -2.74 18.82 2.20
CA LEU A 10 -2.06 20.08 1.97
C LEU A 10 -2.28 20.55 0.53
N SER A 11 -2.19 21.86 0.30
CA SER A 11 -2.05 22.40 -1.05
C SER A 11 -0.75 21.92 -1.73
N LEU A 12 -0.65 22.07 -3.05
CA LEU A 12 0.57 21.67 -3.78
C LEU A 12 1.81 22.40 -3.27
N GLU A 13 1.70 23.69 -2.97
CA GLU A 13 2.81 24.53 -2.47
C GLU A 13 3.25 24.12 -1.06
N GLU A 14 2.28 23.94 -0.14
CA GLU A 14 2.56 23.48 1.22
C GLU A 14 3.15 22.07 1.22
N TYR A 15 2.63 21.18 0.38
CA TYR A 15 3.14 19.82 0.28
C TYR A 15 4.57 19.80 -0.26
N ASP A 16 4.86 20.55 -1.33
CA ASP A 16 6.21 20.62 -1.91
C ASP A 16 7.23 21.14 -0.89
N SER A 17 6.86 22.19 -0.14
CA SER A 17 7.70 22.77 0.91
C SER A 17 8.02 21.81 2.06
N ASN A 18 7.10 20.88 2.38
CA ASN A 18 7.25 19.93 3.48
C ASN A 18 7.60 18.51 3.02
N ARG A 19 7.75 18.29 1.70
CA ARG A 19 7.75 16.96 1.09
C ARG A 19 8.82 16.05 1.64
N GLU A 20 10.06 16.52 1.79
CA GLU A 20 11.17 15.69 2.23
C GLU A 20 11.00 15.21 3.68
N THR A 21 10.44 16.05 4.55
CA THR A 21 10.08 15.68 5.92
C THR A 21 8.99 14.61 5.91
N ILE A 22 7.88 14.85 5.20
CA ILE A 22 6.76 13.91 5.10
C ILE A 22 7.22 12.57 4.51
N LYS A 23 8.02 12.61 3.45
CA LYS A 23 8.58 11.43 2.80
C LYS A 23 9.44 10.61 3.76
N THR A 24 10.28 11.27 4.56
CA THR A 24 11.14 10.59 5.55
C THR A 24 10.30 9.87 6.60
N GLU A 25 9.28 10.55 7.15
CA GLU A 25 8.35 9.95 8.12
C GLU A 25 7.59 8.75 7.54
N VAL A 26 7.13 8.86 6.29
CA VAL A 26 6.40 7.77 5.61
C VAL A 26 7.31 6.60 5.30
N ILE A 27 8.56 6.83 4.88
CA ILE A 27 9.54 5.75 4.66
C ILE A 27 9.79 4.99 5.96
N GLU A 28 9.97 5.70 7.07
CA GLU A 28 10.16 5.07 8.38
C GLU A 28 8.94 4.25 8.79
N SER A 29 7.74 4.80 8.64
CA SER A 29 6.48 4.09 8.89
C SER A 29 6.33 2.83 8.02
N LYS A 30 6.74 2.89 6.74
CA LYS A 30 6.69 1.75 5.81
C LYS A 30 7.61 0.60 6.23
N LYS A 31 8.75 0.86 6.90
CA LYS A 31 9.64 -0.20 7.39
C LYS A 31 8.94 -1.14 8.37
N HIS A 32 8.10 -0.60 9.25
CA HIS A 32 7.35 -1.38 10.23
C HIS A 32 6.07 -2.03 9.67
N ARG A 33 5.73 -1.73 8.42
CA ARG A 33 4.51 -2.18 7.75
C ARG A 33 4.78 -3.08 6.54
N SER A 34 6.04 -3.33 6.22
CA SER A 34 6.44 -4.14 5.08
C SER A 34 6.87 -5.53 5.53
N ILE A 35 6.36 -6.56 4.87
CA ILE A 35 6.75 -7.95 5.07
C ILE A 35 7.27 -8.50 3.75
N ASN A 36 8.51 -9.01 3.74
CA ASN A 36 9.05 -9.74 2.60
C ASN A 36 8.48 -11.17 2.58
N ILE A 37 8.03 -11.62 1.41
CA ILE A 37 7.64 -13.00 1.15
C ILE A 37 8.61 -13.56 0.12
N GLY A 38 9.55 -14.39 0.60
CA GLY A 38 10.69 -14.81 -0.21
C GLY A 38 11.52 -13.61 -0.66
N ASN A 39 12.05 -13.67 -1.88
CA ASN A 39 13.02 -12.69 -2.36
C ASN A 39 12.42 -11.57 -3.22
N ASN A 40 11.24 -11.78 -3.82
CA ASN A 40 10.73 -10.93 -4.89
C ASN A 40 9.35 -10.31 -4.58
N ILE A 41 8.78 -10.59 -3.41
CA ILE A 41 7.45 -10.09 -3.05
C ILE A 41 7.53 -9.33 -1.73
N VAL A 42 6.93 -8.14 -1.69
CA VAL A 42 6.71 -7.37 -0.46
C VAL A 42 5.22 -7.12 -0.30
N LEU A 43 4.69 -7.39 0.88
CA LEU A 43 3.38 -6.89 1.30
C LEU A 43 3.59 -5.64 2.16
N LEU A 44 3.13 -4.49 1.66
CA LEU A 44 3.06 -3.26 2.43
C LEU A 44 1.65 -3.11 3.01
N PHE A 45 1.52 -3.22 4.33
CA PHE A 45 0.25 -3.00 5.02
C PHE A 45 -0.08 -1.51 5.09
N GLU A 46 -1.13 -1.14 4.36
CA GLU A 46 -1.55 0.24 4.19
C GLU A 46 -2.20 0.82 5.45
N SER A 47 -2.17 2.13 5.54
CA SER A 47 -2.70 2.93 6.63
C SER A 47 -3.23 4.25 6.09
N PHE A 48 -3.93 5.01 6.93
CA PHE A 48 -4.32 6.36 6.58
C PHE A 48 -3.13 7.22 6.12
N GLN A 49 -1.97 7.13 6.77
CA GLN A 49 -0.80 7.96 6.43
C GLN A 49 -0.13 7.54 5.12
N THR A 50 0.01 6.23 4.87
CA THR A 50 0.64 5.75 3.63
C THR A 50 -0.21 6.08 2.41
N ILE A 51 -1.54 5.98 2.53
CA ILE A 51 -2.48 6.38 1.48
C ILE A 51 -2.54 7.90 1.31
N LYS A 52 -2.62 8.67 2.40
CA LYS A 52 -2.55 10.14 2.31
C LYS A 52 -1.29 10.61 1.57
N TYR A 53 -0.15 9.98 1.83
CA TYR A 53 1.10 10.27 1.14
C TYR A 53 1.05 9.93 -0.35
N GLN A 54 0.48 8.77 -0.73
CA GLN A 54 0.34 8.40 -2.14
C GLN A 54 -0.56 9.38 -2.89
N VAL A 55 -1.71 9.74 -2.32
CA VAL A 55 -2.60 10.74 -2.92
C VAL A 55 -1.88 12.09 -3.10
N GLN A 56 -1.15 12.56 -2.08
CA GLN A 56 -0.37 13.80 -2.18
C GLN A 56 0.72 13.74 -3.27
N GLU A 57 1.44 12.62 -3.39
CA GLU A 57 2.41 12.44 -4.48
C GLU A 57 1.73 12.49 -5.86
N MET A 58 0.58 11.84 -6.02
CA MET A 58 -0.18 11.87 -7.28
C MET A 58 -0.64 13.29 -7.63
N LEU A 59 -1.25 14.01 -6.68
CA LEU A 59 -1.67 15.39 -6.88
C LEU A 59 -0.49 16.30 -7.27
N ARG A 60 0.69 16.09 -6.66
CA ARG A 60 1.90 16.86 -6.99
C ARG A 60 2.46 16.55 -8.37
N ILE A 61 2.58 15.26 -8.72
CA ILE A 61 3.16 14.83 -10.00
C ILE A 61 2.28 15.29 -11.16
N GLU A 62 0.97 15.08 -11.03
CA GLU A 62 -0.02 15.42 -12.06
C GLU A 62 -0.49 16.88 -11.99
N LYS A 63 -0.02 17.64 -10.99
CA LYS A 63 -0.41 19.04 -10.71
C LYS A 63 -1.93 19.21 -10.60
N ILE A 64 -2.59 18.30 -9.90
CA ILE A 64 -4.03 18.33 -9.65
C ILE A 64 -4.33 19.26 -8.47
N PHE A 65 -5.13 20.29 -8.73
CA PHE A 65 -5.57 21.26 -7.71
C PHE A 65 -7.07 21.57 -7.78
N LYS A 66 -7.79 21.08 -8.81
CA LYS A 66 -9.24 21.25 -8.89
C LYS A 66 -9.91 20.30 -7.91
N LYS A 67 -10.94 20.80 -7.22
CA LYS A 67 -11.59 20.06 -6.14
C LYS A 67 -12.15 18.71 -6.61
N GLU A 68 -12.81 18.69 -7.76
CA GLU A 68 -13.45 17.50 -8.31
C GLU A 68 -12.40 16.43 -8.65
N GLU A 69 -11.30 16.82 -9.29
CA GLU A 69 -10.18 15.93 -9.61
C GLU A 69 -9.48 15.39 -8.35
N ILE A 70 -9.37 16.22 -7.28
CA ILE A 70 -8.86 15.75 -5.97
C ILE A 70 -9.79 14.71 -5.37
N GLU A 71 -11.11 14.91 -5.45
CA GLU A 71 -12.10 13.96 -4.92
C GLU A 71 -12.07 12.64 -5.68
N GLU A 72 -11.88 12.67 -7.00
CA GLU A 72 -11.65 11.48 -7.83
C GLU A 72 -10.39 10.71 -7.41
N GLU A 73 -9.28 11.42 -7.21
CA GLU A 73 -8.02 10.83 -6.78
C GLU A 73 -8.15 10.19 -5.38
N ILE A 74 -8.78 10.89 -4.43
CA ILE A 74 -9.11 10.32 -3.11
C ILE A 74 -9.94 9.04 -3.27
N GLY A 75 -10.95 9.09 -4.15
CA GLY A 75 -11.86 7.97 -4.41
C GLY A 75 -11.14 6.72 -4.89
N ALA A 76 -10.13 6.86 -5.76
CA ALA A 76 -9.33 5.75 -6.28
C ALA A 76 -8.55 5.00 -5.18
N TYR A 77 -8.08 5.71 -4.15
CA TYR A 77 -7.27 5.14 -3.08
C TYR A 77 -8.04 4.80 -1.80
N GLN A 78 -9.24 5.33 -1.61
CA GLN A 78 -10.01 5.23 -0.35
C GLN A 78 -10.25 3.78 0.10
N ALA A 79 -10.36 2.83 -0.84
CA ALA A 79 -10.56 1.41 -0.58
C ALA A 79 -9.36 0.70 0.08
N LEU A 80 -8.18 1.32 0.02
CA LEU A 80 -6.93 0.82 0.61
C LEU A 80 -6.72 1.30 2.06
N ILE A 81 -7.58 2.19 2.57
CA ILE A 81 -7.53 2.59 3.99
C ILE A 81 -8.27 1.52 4.81
N PRO A 82 -7.62 0.89 5.82
CA PRO A 82 -8.26 -0.11 6.66
C PRO A 82 -9.42 0.50 7.47
N ASP A 83 -10.50 -0.27 7.62
CA ASP A 83 -11.73 0.19 8.29
C ASP A 83 -11.81 -0.14 9.79
N GLY A 84 -10.82 -0.86 10.30
CA GLY A 84 -10.74 -1.33 11.68
C GLY A 84 -11.07 -2.81 11.85
N ASN A 85 -11.74 -3.43 10.85
CA ASN A 85 -12.07 -4.85 10.85
C ASN A 85 -11.34 -5.63 9.74
N ASN A 86 -10.50 -4.96 8.95
CA ASN A 86 -9.68 -5.60 7.93
C ASN A 86 -8.25 -5.02 7.89
N PHE A 87 -7.36 -5.82 7.29
CA PHE A 87 -6.07 -5.35 6.82
C PHE A 87 -6.18 -5.04 5.32
N LYS A 88 -5.50 -3.97 4.91
CA LYS A 88 -5.31 -3.61 3.51
C LYS A 88 -3.82 -3.65 3.23
N ALA A 89 -3.41 -4.26 2.12
CA ALA A 89 -2.01 -4.34 1.76
C ALA A 89 -1.82 -4.17 0.26
N THR A 90 -0.77 -3.47 -0.11
CA THR A 90 -0.26 -3.39 -1.49
C THR A 90 0.80 -4.47 -1.65
N MET A 91 0.60 -5.35 -2.63
CA MET A 91 1.59 -6.36 -3.01
C MET A 91 2.51 -5.81 -4.09
N LEU A 92 3.81 -5.77 -3.80
CA LEU A 92 4.86 -5.35 -4.72
C LEU A 92 5.62 -6.59 -5.20
N ILE A 93 5.55 -6.88 -6.51
CA ILE A 93 6.32 -7.96 -7.14
C ILE A 93 7.51 -7.31 -7.84
N MET A 94 8.71 -7.54 -7.32
CA MET A 94 9.92 -6.81 -7.69
C MET A 94 10.93 -7.74 -8.36
N TYR A 95 11.19 -7.48 -9.63
CA TYR A 95 12.25 -8.10 -10.42
C TYR A 95 13.04 -6.98 -11.10
N PRO A 96 14.34 -6.82 -10.79
CA PRO A 96 15.16 -5.75 -11.38
C PRO A 96 15.27 -5.86 -12.90
N ASP A 97 15.52 -7.08 -13.40
CA ASP A 97 15.61 -7.35 -14.83
C ASP A 97 14.23 -7.32 -15.49
N VAL A 98 14.13 -6.64 -16.64
CA VAL A 98 12.86 -6.41 -17.33
C VAL A 98 12.32 -7.70 -17.95
N GLU A 99 13.18 -8.52 -18.55
CA GLU A 99 12.77 -9.76 -19.21
C GLU A 99 12.38 -10.83 -18.19
N GLU A 100 13.11 -10.93 -17.08
CA GLU A 100 12.74 -11.77 -15.95
C GLU A 100 11.41 -11.30 -15.36
N ARG A 101 11.24 -10.00 -15.11
CA ARG A 101 9.99 -9.43 -14.58
C ARG A 101 8.80 -9.83 -15.42
N ARG A 102 8.88 -9.68 -16.75
CA ARG A 102 7.79 -10.04 -17.66
C ARG A 102 7.44 -11.53 -17.55
N LYS A 103 8.44 -12.42 -17.65
CA LYS A 103 8.24 -13.87 -17.53
C LYS A 103 7.65 -14.27 -16.18
N MET A 104 8.09 -13.62 -15.10
CA MET A 104 7.63 -13.93 -13.75
C MET A 104 6.23 -13.40 -13.48
N LEU A 105 5.86 -12.21 -13.97
CA LEU A 105 4.49 -11.71 -13.87
C LEU A 105 3.50 -12.61 -14.61
N GLU A 106 3.87 -13.15 -15.77
CA GLU A 106 3.05 -14.15 -16.48
C GLU A 106 2.86 -15.42 -15.64
N LYS A 107 3.92 -15.91 -14.99
CA LYS A 107 3.89 -17.12 -14.15
C LYS A 107 3.16 -16.93 -12.82
N LEU A 108 3.26 -15.74 -12.24
CA LEU A 108 2.70 -15.40 -10.93
C LEU A 108 1.26 -14.88 -11.03
N ASN A 109 0.64 -14.96 -12.21
CA ASN A 109 -0.75 -14.57 -12.40
C ASN A 109 -1.66 -15.29 -11.37
N GLY A 110 -2.49 -14.52 -10.65
CA GLY A 110 -3.39 -15.03 -9.62
C GLY A 110 -2.77 -15.24 -8.24
N ILE A 111 -1.47 -14.92 -8.04
CA ILE A 111 -0.79 -15.07 -6.75
C ILE A 111 -1.43 -14.24 -5.63
N GLU A 112 -2.06 -13.13 -5.96
CA GLU A 112 -2.79 -12.28 -5.02
C GLU A 112 -3.91 -13.04 -4.28
N ASN A 113 -4.44 -14.11 -4.89
CA ASN A 113 -5.47 -14.97 -4.30
C ASN A 113 -4.90 -16.13 -3.46
N LYS A 114 -3.57 -16.21 -3.33
CA LYS A 114 -2.86 -17.30 -2.64
C LYS A 114 -2.15 -16.83 -1.37
N ILE A 115 -2.45 -15.63 -0.90
CA ILE A 115 -1.92 -15.06 0.34
C ILE A 115 -2.92 -15.25 1.47
N TRP A 116 -2.44 -15.71 2.64
CA TRP A 116 -3.25 -15.80 3.86
C TRP A 116 -2.46 -15.31 5.07
N LEU A 117 -3.18 -14.78 6.05
CA LEU A 117 -2.67 -14.38 7.35
C LEU A 117 -3.32 -15.27 8.42
N SER A 118 -2.54 -15.77 9.38
CA SER A 118 -3.05 -16.49 10.55
C SER A 118 -2.50 -15.87 11.81
N ILE A 119 -3.38 -15.49 12.73
CA ILE A 119 -3.02 -14.99 14.07
C ILE A 119 -3.26 -16.12 15.06
N ASN A 120 -2.27 -16.44 15.89
CA ASN A 120 -2.30 -17.56 16.84
C ASN A 120 -2.69 -18.90 16.18
N PRO A 121 -1.95 -19.39 15.17
CA PRO A 121 -2.20 -20.73 14.65
C PRO A 121 -1.92 -21.72 15.77
N ILE A 122 -2.97 -22.22 16.43
CA ILE A 122 -2.89 -23.45 17.20
C ILE A 122 -2.66 -24.53 16.15
N PHE A 123 -1.40 -24.86 15.88
CA PHE A 123 -1.07 -26.12 15.24
C PHE A 123 -1.41 -27.23 16.24
N LYS A 124 -2.70 -27.61 16.31
CA LYS A 124 -3.04 -28.95 16.77
C LYS A 124 -2.41 -29.88 15.75
N ASN A 125 -1.40 -30.62 16.20
CA ASN A 125 -0.82 -31.74 15.48
C ASN A 125 -1.92 -32.61 14.85
N LEU A 126 -2.28 -32.33 13.60
CA LEU A 126 -3.04 -33.24 12.74
C LEU A 126 -2.06 -34.19 12.08
N CYS A 127 -1.36 -34.94 12.93
CA CYS A 127 -0.67 -36.17 12.56
C CYS A 127 -1.13 -37.22 13.58
N HIS A 128 -2.38 -37.65 13.47
CA HIS A 128 -2.90 -38.89 14.06
C HIS A 128 -3.86 -39.53 13.04
N GLY A 129 -3.34 -40.49 12.26
CA GLY A 129 -4.04 -41.52 11.47
C GLY A 129 -4.92 -41.02 10.30
N ARG A 130 -4.92 -41.62 9.11
CA ARG A 130 -4.36 -42.86 8.55
C ARG A 130 -3.96 -42.56 7.12
#